data_AF-A0AAW0ACZ4-F1
#
_entry.id   AF-A0AAW0ACZ4-F1
#
_cell.length_a   1.000
_cell.length_b   1.000
_cell.length_c   1.000
_cell.angle_alpha   90.00
_cell.angle_beta   90.00
_cell.angle_gamma   90.00
#
_symmetry.space_group_name_H-M   'P 1'
#
loop_
_entity.id
_entity.type
_entity.pdbx_description
1 polymer ?
#
loop_
_entity_poly.entity_id
_entity_poly.type
_entity_poly.pdbx_seq_one_letter_code
_entity_poly.pdbx_strand_id
1 'polypeptide(L)'
;PMLWGQAQAEEFSDTIVTHLFTLKFSTQATRDWTVQLDSRAGCRVELWKQHLEPLRAAYGVRLGSPAPSGAPGSWQWLTAFLQQCGEECTVDFLVLHWYGTNATAFKEFLVDYHSGFNMSIWVTEWACQNMAGPDDQCSMSDVSSFMQETQGFMDNTDWIERYAWYGSKTPDAMHGVNTKNVMMNSSGIINALGTQYI
;
A
#
# COMPACT_ATOMS: atom_id res chain seq x y z
N PRO A 1 -1.69 4.44 9.69
CA PRO A 1 -2.22 5.75 9.24
C PRO A 1 -1.46 6.22 8.00
N MET A 2 -2.00 7.15 7.22
CA MET A 2 -1.32 7.60 5.99
C MET A 2 -1.39 9.12 5.84
N LEU A 3 -0.25 9.73 5.52
CA LEU A 3 -0.18 11.12 5.07
C LEU A 3 -0.24 11.12 3.54
N TRP A 4 -1.41 11.45 3.00
CA TRP A 4 -1.71 11.40 1.57
C TRP A 4 -1.00 12.50 0.74
N GLY A 5 -0.47 13.53 1.39
CA GLY A 5 0.27 14.60 0.75
C GLY A 5 0.10 15.95 1.45
N GLN A 6 0.65 17.00 0.85
CA GLN A 6 0.68 18.37 1.42
C GLN A 6 -0.72 18.87 1.82
N ALA A 7 -1.74 18.60 1.01
CA ALA A 7 -3.09 19.12 1.23
C ALA A 7 -3.74 18.58 2.51
N GLN A 8 -3.31 17.41 2.99
CA GLN A 8 -3.81 16.78 4.22
C GLN A 8 -2.79 16.82 5.36
N ALA A 9 -1.66 17.52 5.19
CA ALA A 9 -0.56 17.47 6.17
C ALA A 9 -0.93 18.06 7.54
N GLU A 10 -1.73 19.13 7.56
CA GLU A 10 -2.20 19.75 8.81
C GLU A 10 -3.19 18.83 9.53
N GLU A 11 -4.26 18.39 8.84
CA GLU A 11 -5.24 17.45 9.39
C GLU A 11 -4.58 16.15 9.89
N PHE A 12 -3.64 15.61 9.12
CA PHE A 12 -2.86 14.45 9.52
C PHE A 12 -2.10 14.72 10.82
N SER A 13 -1.39 15.85 10.93
CA SER A 13 -0.58 16.18 12.11
C SER A 13 -1.44 16.37 13.37
N ASP A 14 -2.63 16.98 13.21
CA ASP A 14 -3.56 17.22 14.32
C ASP A 14 -4.18 15.92 14.84
N THR A 15 -4.40 14.95 13.95
CA THR A 15 -5.15 13.73 14.28
C THR A 15 -4.25 12.53 14.57
N ILE A 16 -3.02 12.49 14.05
CA ILE A 16 -2.19 11.28 14.07
C ILE A 16 -1.85 10.83 15.48
N VAL A 17 -1.50 11.75 16.39
CA VAL A 17 -1.13 11.39 17.76
C VAL A 17 -2.31 10.70 18.45
N THR A 18 -3.51 11.29 18.35
CA THR A 18 -4.74 10.69 18.89
C THR A 18 -5.00 9.32 18.28
N HIS A 19 -4.88 9.16 16.96
CA HIS A 19 -5.08 7.87 16.29
C HIS A 19 -4.07 6.81 16.76
N LEU A 20 -2.80 7.19 16.91
CA LEU A 20 -1.78 6.30 17.46
C LEU A 20 -2.16 5.88 18.89
N PHE A 21 -2.64 6.78 19.74
CA PHE A 21 -3.11 6.40 21.07
C PHE A 21 -4.38 5.53 21.05
N THR A 22 -5.35 5.78 20.17
CA THR A 22 -6.57 4.93 20.07
C THR A 22 -6.22 3.51 19.64
N LEU A 23 -5.33 3.37 18.65
CA LEU A 23 -4.78 2.08 18.24
C LEU A 23 -4.04 1.39 19.42
N LYS A 24 -3.54 2.11 20.45
CA LYS A 24 -2.80 1.49 21.58
C LYS A 24 -3.72 0.66 22.46
N PHE A 25 -5.01 1.00 22.49
CA PHE A 25 -6.00 0.36 23.34
C PHE A 25 -6.74 -0.80 22.64
N SER A 26 -6.54 -1.01 21.34
CA SER A 26 -7.26 -2.02 20.54
C SER A 26 -6.41 -3.26 20.26
N THR A 27 -6.36 -4.20 21.22
CA THR A 27 -6.06 -5.64 21.06
C THR A 27 -4.66 -6.09 20.60
N GLN A 28 -4.40 -7.38 20.84
CA GLN A 28 -3.11 -8.01 21.09
C GLN A 28 -2.67 -8.89 19.89
N ALA A 29 -2.45 -8.28 18.72
CA ALA A 29 -1.75 -8.88 17.59
C ALA A 29 -0.88 -7.79 16.94
N THR A 30 0.43 -7.89 17.19
CA THR A 30 1.54 -7.05 16.68
C THR A 30 1.32 -5.52 16.68
N ARG A 31 1.88 -4.87 17.71
CA ARG A 31 2.08 -3.41 17.78
C ARG A 31 3.06 -2.93 16.70
N ASP A 32 2.67 -2.92 15.43
CA ASP A 32 3.38 -2.21 14.37
C ASP A 32 2.65 -0.89 14.11
N TRP A 33 3.07 0.10 14.88
CA TRP A 33 2.77 1.49 14.64
C TRP A 33 3.36 1.88 13.29
N THR A 34 2.53 2.12 12.27
CA THR A 34 3.04 2.57 10.98
C THR A 34 2.35 3.78 10.40
N VAL A 35 3.17 4.61 9.80
CA VAL A 35 2.75 5.71 8.95
C VAL A 35 3.46 5.60 7.60
N GLN A 36 2.73 5.88 6.53
CA GLN A 36 3.24 5.89 5.16
C GLN A 36 2.85 7.18 4.44
N LEU A 37 3.56 7.50 3.36
CA LEU A 37 3.18 8.57 2.43
C LEU A 37 2.60 8.01 1.12
N ASP A 38 1.59 8.68 0.55
CA ASP A 38 1.13 8.35 -0.81
C ASP A 38 2.11 8.88 -1.87
N SER A 39 2.22 8.20 -3.00
CA SER A 39 3.25 8.40 -4.04
C SER A 39 2.93 9.51 -5.04
N ARG A 40 1.88 10.31 -4.85
CA ARG A 40 1.56 11.38 -5.80
C ARG A 40 2.67 12.43 -5.80
N ALA A 41 2.82 13.13 -6.93
CA ALA A 41 3.91 14.05 -7.30
C ALA A 41 4.25 15.21 -6.30
N GLY A 42 3.62 15.26 -5.12
CA GLY A 42 3.94 16.16 -4.02
C GLY A 42 4.70 15.50 -2.85
N CYS A 43 5.04 14.21 -2.94
CA CYS A 43 5.81 13.51 -1.91
C CYS A 43 7.26 13.99 -1.90
N ARG A 44 7.54 15.02 -1.11
CA ARG A 44 8.88 15.60 -0.98
C ARG A 44 9.53 15.16 0.33
N VAL A 45 10.85 15.03 0.31
CA VAL A 45 11.65 14.67 1.49
C VAL A 45 11.38 15.63 2.66
N GLU A 46 11.06 16.89 2.40
CA GLU A 46 10.73 17.87 3.44
C GLU A 46 9.46 17.50 4.20
N LEU A 47 8.41 17.00 3.52
CA LEU A 47 7.18 16.55 4.19
C LEU A 47 7.45 15.34 5.09
N TRP A 48 8.29 14.42 4.61
CA TRP A 48 8.72 13.27 5.40
C TRP A 48 9.44 13.73 6.68
N LYS A 49 10.45 14.58 6.55
CA LYS A 49 11.22 15.12 7.68
C LYS A 49 10.34 15.91 8.65
N GLN A 50 9.38 16.68 8.13
CA GLN A 50 8.51 17.54 8.95
C GLN A 50 7.45 16.75 9.71
N HIS A 51 6.86 15.71 9.11
CA HIS A 51 5.65 15.08 9.65
C HIS A 51 5.83 13.63 10.07
N LEU A 52 6.83 12.90 9.56
CA LEU A 52 7.01 11.47 9.83
C LEU A 52 8.17 11.17 10.78
N GLU A 53 9.35 11.75 10.55
CA GLU A 53 10.50 11.56 11.45
C GLU A 53 10.19 11.87 12.92
N PRO A 54 9.46 12.96 13.25
CA PRO A 54 9.13 13.25 14.64
C PRO A 54 8.24 12.18 15.28
N LEU A 55 7.38 11.51 14.49
CA LEU A 55 6.53 10.43 15.00
C LEU A 55 7.34 9.19 15.36
N ARG A 56 8.33 8.84 14.54
CA ARG A 56 9.29 7.78 14.85
C ARG A 56 10.05 8.11 16.13
N ALA A 57 10.63 9.30 16.21
CA ALA A 57 11.45 9.71 17.35
C ALA A 57 10.64 9.77 18.66
N ALA A 58 9.41 10.30 18.61
CA ALA A 58 8.59 10.49 19.82
C ALA A 58 7.83 9.23 20.27
N TYR A 59 7.44 8.36 19.33
CA TYR A 59 6.52 7.24 19.62
C TYR A 59 7.05 5.86 19.24
N GLY A 60 8.24 5.78 18.62
CA GLY A 60 8.85 4.51 18.21
C GLY A 60 8.09 3.82 17.08
N VAL A 61 7.43 4.58 16.21
CA VAL A 61 6.70 4.01 15.07
C VAL A 61 7.65 3.62 13.93
N ARG A 62 7.32 2.55 13.20
CA ARG A 62 7.97 2.19 11.95
C ARG A 62 7.39 3.05 10.82
N LEU A 63 8.22 3.52 9.91
CA LEU A 63 7.83 4.36 8.78
C LEU A 63 7.95 3.56 7.49
N GLY A 64 6.84 3.43 6.79
CA GLY A 64 6.79 2.79 5.48
C GLY A 64 7.16 3.79 4.40
N SER A 65 7.94 3.37 3.41
CA SER A 65 8.32 4.22 2.27
C SER A 65 7.10 4.89 1.64
N PRO A 66 7.28 5.96 0.84
CA PRO A 66 6.25 6.33 -0.10
C PRO A 66 5.87 5.12 -0.98
N ALA A 67 4.64 5.08 -1.47
CA ALA A 67 4.03 3.89 -2.05
C ALA A 67 3.98 3.88 -3.59
N PRO A 68 5.10 3.79 -4.33
CA PRO A 68 5.05 3.86 -5.77
C PRO A 68 4.23 2.69 -6.36
N SER A 69 3.57 2.96 -7.48
CA SER A 69 2.89 1.91 -8.25
C SER A 69 3.88 1.08 -9.07
N GLY A 70 3.44 -0.03 -9.67
CA GLY A 70 4.21 -0.78 -10.68
C GLY A 70 4.47 -0.05 -12.02
N ALA A 71 4.19 1.25 -12.13
CA ALA A 71 4.38 2.01 -13.37
C ALA A 71 5.87 2.20 -13.73
N PRO A 72 6.20 2.37 -15.04
CA PRO A 72 7.55 2.72 -15.46
C PRO A 72 8.07 3.98 -14.76
N GLY A 73 9.31 3.94 -14.26
CA GLY A 73 9.93 5.08 -13.55
C GLY A 73 9.79 5.05 -12.03
N SER A 74 8.90 4.21 -11.48
CA SER A 74 8.66 4.10 -10.03
C SER A 74 9.91 3.71 -9.25
N TRP A 75 10.71 2.79 -9.78
CA TRP A 75 11.97 2.38 -9.16
C TRP A 75 12.94 3.56 -9.04
N GLN A 76 13.14 4.28 -10.14
CA GLN A 76 14.04 5.42 -10.21
C GLN A 76 13.56 6.55 -9.28
N TRP A 77 12.25 6.78 -9.23
CA TRP A 77 11.65 7.76 -8.34
C TRP A 77 11.89 7.41 -6.86
N LEU A 78 11.64 6.16 -6.45
CA LEU A 78 11.86 5.75 -5.06
C LEU A 78 13.34 5.80 -4.70
N THR A 79 14.21 5.36 -5.61
CA THR A 79 15.67 5.45 -5.44
C THR A 79 16.08 6.91 -5.23
N ALA A 80 15.60 7.84 -6.06
CA ALA A 80 15.90 9.26 -5.94
C ALA A 80 15.34 9.88 -4.66
N PHE A 81 14.17 9.44 -4.20
CA PHE A 81 13.59 9.87 -2.92
C PHE A 81 14.48 9.43 -1.75
N LEU A 82 14.85 8.16 -1.68
CA LEU A 82 15.71 7.62 -0.62
C LEU A 82 17.10 8.27 -0.62
N GLN A 83 17.67 8.54 -1.81
CA GLN A 83 18.94 9.26 -1.94
C GLN A 83 18.86 10.70 -1.41
N GLN A 84 17.78 11.43 -1.71
CA GLN A 84 17.57 12.78 -1.18
C GLN A 84 17.31 12.78 0.33
N CYS A 85 16.69 11.72 0.85
CA CYS A 85 16.48 11.53 2.27
C CYS A 85 17.79 11.35 3.04
N GLY A 86 18.74 10.60 2.48
CA GLY A 86 20.06 10.39 3.08
C GLY A 86 19.96 9.83 4.51
N GLU A 87 20.80 10.33 5.41
CA GLU A 87 20.80 9.93 6.82
C GLU A 87 19.72 10.65 7.66
N GLU A 88 19.00 11.60 7.07
CA GLU A 88 18.03 12.43 7.77
C GLU A 88 16.60 11.88 7.72
N CYS A 89 16.39 10.74 7.04
CA CYS A 89 15.13 10.00 7.07
C CYS A 89 15.38 8.54 7.41
N THR A 90 14.40 7.90 8.02
CA THR A 90 14.37 6.47 8.30
C THR A 90 13.20 5.81 7.61
N VAL A 91 13.47 4.86 6.72
CA VAL A 91 12.45 3.97 6.12
C VAL A 91 12.69 2.56 6.65
N ASP A 92 11.70 1.99 7.33
CA ASP A 92 11.82 0.66 7.96
C ASP A 92 11.33 -0.48 7.07
N PHE A 93 10.44 -0.18 6.12
CA PHE A 93 9.89 -1.14 5.18
C PHE A 93 9.41 -0.42 3.92
N LEU A 94 9.32 -1.17 2.82
CA LEU A 94 8.78 -0.68 1.57
C LEU A 94 7.27 -0.78 1.53
N VAL A 95 6.64 0.22 0.96
CA VAL A 95 5.22 0.22 0.63
C VAL A 95 5.08 0.19 -0.88
N LEU A 96 4.29 -0.73 -1.42
CA LEU A 96 4.14 -0.92 -2.85
C LEU A 96 2.67 -1.03 -3.26
N HIS A 97 2.35 -0.41 -4.40
CA HIS A 97 1.04 -0.54 -5.04
C HIS A 97 1.16 -1.29 -6.36
N TRP A 98 0.19 -2.17 -6.66
CA TRP A 98 0.16 -2.88 -7.94
C TRP A 98 -1.23 -2.91 -8.59
N TYR A 99 -1.30 -2.44 -9.82
CA TYR A 99 -2.48 -2.49 -10.67
C TYR A 99 -2.09 -3.10 -12.01
N GLY A 100 -2.33 -4.39 -12.15
CA GLY A 100 -1.94 -5.18 -13.33
C GLY A 100 -2.75 -6.46 -13.42
N THR A 101 -2.67 -7.16 -14.54
CA THR A 101 -3.46 -8.38 -14.80
C THR A 101 -2.62 -9.66 -14.80
N ASN A 102 -1.29 -9.55 -14.70
CA ASN A 102 -0.36 -10.66 -14.77
C ASN A 102 0.23 -10.96 -13.38
N ALA A 103 -0.10 -12.13 -12.82
CA ALA A 103 0.34 -12.54 -11.49
C ALA A 103 1.86 -12.83 -11.42
N THR A 104 2.46 -13.35 -12.49
CA THR A 104 3.91 -13.54 -12.57
C THR A 104 4.64 -12.21 -12.48
N ALA A 105 4.20 -11.21 -13.26
CA ALA A 105 4.80 -9.88 -13.26
C ALA A 105 4.67 -9.19 -11.88
N PHE A 106 3.55 -9.41 -11.17
CA PHE A 106 3.40 -8.95 -9.79
C PHE A 106 4.45 -9.56 -8.85
N LYS A 107 4.65 -10.88 -8.92
CA LYS A 107 5.64 -11.59 -8.08
C LYS A 107 7.06 -11.12 -8.37
N GLU A 108 7.41 -11.00 -9.65
CA GLU A 108 8.71 -10.48 -10.10
C GLU A 108 8.95 -9.07 -9.58
N PHE A 109 7.96 -8.19 -9.68
CA PHE A 109 8.02 -6.84 -9.14
C PHE A 109 8.32 -6.82 -7.63
N LEU A 110 7.66 -7.65 -6.83
CA LEU A 110 7.94 -7.72 -5.39
C LEU A 110 9.34 -8.25 -5.09
N VAL A 111 9.77 -9.29 -5.81
CA VAL A 111 11.12 -9.87 -5.68
C VAL A 111 12.20 -8.85 -6.04
N ASP A 112 12.01 -8.08 -7.11
CA ASP A 112 12.97 -7.06 -7.54
C ASP A 112 13.13 -5.96 -6.50
N TYR A 113 12.02 -5.45 -5.96
CA TYR A 113 12.05 -4.43 -4.90
C TYR A 113 12.68 -4.95 -3.61
N HIS A 114 12.31 -6.16 -3.18
CA HIS A 114 12.95 -6.77 -2.01
C HIS A 114 14.45 -6.93 -2.22
N SER A 115 14.86 -7.44 -3.39
CA SER A 115 16.27 -7.75 -3.67
C SER A 115 17.13 -6.50 -3.80
N GLY A 116 16.63 -5.42 -4.43
CA GLY A 116 17.44 -4.22 -4.63
C GLY A 116 17.45 -3.23 -3.46
N PHE A 117 16.42 -3.23 -2.62
CA PHE A 117 16.38 -2.38 -1.42
C PHE A 117 16.70 -3.13 -0.12
N ASN A 118 16.64 -4.46 -0.13
CA ASN A 118 16.87 -5.34 1.02
C ASN A 118 16.03 -4.97 2.25
N MET A 119 14.74 -4.70 2.02
CA MET A 119 13.76 -4.30 3.03
C MET A 119 12.52 -5.19 2.95
N SER A 120 11.82 -5.38 4.07
CA SER A 120 10.50 -6.02 4.05
C SER A 120 9.48 -5.15 3.33
N ILE A 121 8.40 -5.77 2.85
CA ILE A 121 7.40 -5.14 1.98
C ILE A 121 6.02 -5.22 2.60
N TRP A 122 5.28 -4.12 2.47
CA TRP A 122 3.84 -4.04 2.63
C TRP A 122 3.20 -3.71 1.28
N VAL A 123 2.29 -4.57 0.81
CA VAL A 123 1.52 -4.33 -0.42
C VAL A 123 0.20 -3.66 -0.05
N THR A 124 0.20 -2.33 0.09
CA THR A 124 -0.95 -1.61 0.66
C THR A 124 -2.13 -1.43 -0.29
N GLU A 125 -1.89 -1.61 -1.59
CA GLU A 125 -2.93 -1.71 -2.60
C GLU A 125 -2.51 -2.71 -3.67
N TRP A 126 -3.32 -3.73 -3.93
CA TRP A 126 -3.23 -4.45 -5.21
C TRP A 126 -4.60 -4.90 -5.72
N ALA A 127 -4.76 -4.95 -7.05
CA ALA A 127 -5.96 -5.40 -7.73
C ALA A 127 -5.69 -5.85 -9.17
N CYS A 128 -6.58 -6.68 -9.72
CA CYS A 128 -6.55 -7.08 -11.13
C CYS A 128 -7.12 -5.93 -11.98
N GLN A 129 -6.21 -5.15 -12.56
CA GLN A 129 -6.54 -3.91 -13.27
C GLN A 129 -5.71 -3.79 -14.54
N ASN A 130 -6.38 -3.62 -15.68
CA ASN A 130 -5.71 -3.28 -16.93
C ASN A 130 -5.64 -1.75 -17.07
N MET A 131 -4.48 -1.15 -16.81
CA MET A 131 -4.28 0.30 -16.93
C MET A 131 -4.14 0.76 -18.40
N ALA A 132 -3.82 -0.14 -19.32
CA ALA A 132 -3.59 0.17 -20.73
C ALA A 132 -4.84 0.01 -21.61
N GLY A 133 -5.79 -0.82 -21.19
CA GLY A 133 -7.01 -1.15 -21.93
C GLY A 133 -8.25 -1.11 -21.03
N PRO A 134 -8.99 0.01 -20.94
CA PRO A 134 -10.18 0.09 -20.10
C PRO A 134 -11.29 -0.87 -20.53
N ASP A 135 -11.33 -1.27 -21.80
CA ASP A 135 -12.32 -2.20 -22.36
C ASP A 135 -11.94 -3.68 -22.20
N ASP A 136 -10.68 -3.97 -21.85
CA ASP A 136 -10.12 -5.32 -21.71
C ASP A 136 -9.71 -5.61 -20.26
N GLN A 137 -10.68 -5.46 -19.36
CA GLN A 137 -10.49 -5.71 -17.93
C GLN A 137 -10.67 -7.18 -17.58
N CYS A 138 -9.96 -7.62 -16.53
CA CYS A 138 -10.13 -8.94 -15.91
C CYS A 138 -11.62 -9.29 -15.77
N SER A 139 -12.01 -10.49 -16.17
CA SER A 139 -13.32 -11.06 -15.81
C SER A 139 -13.38 -11.36 -14.30
N MET A 140 -14.57 -11.70 -13.78
CA MET A 140 -14.68 -12.10 -12.36
C MET A 140 -13.82 -13.33 -12.04
N SER A 141 -13.72 -14.28 -12.98
CA SER A 141 -12.85 -15.44 -12.82
C SER A 141 -11.37 -15.05 -12.84
N ASP A 142 -10.97 -14.15 -13.74
CA ASP A 142 -9.57 -13.69 -13.79
C ASP A 142 -9.19 -12.94 -12.50
N VAL A 143 -10.09 -12.11 -11.97
CA VAL A 143 -9.90 -11.42 -10.68
C VAL A 143 -9.70 -12.43 -9.54
N SER A 144 -10.57 -13.45 -9.46
CA SER A 144 -10.50 -14.48 -8.43
C SER A 144 -9.21 -15.31 -8.53
N SER A 145 -8.81 -15.72 -9.74
CA SER A 145 -7.56 -16.44 -9.97
C SER A 145 -6.32 -15.60 -9.67
N PHE A 146 -6.32 -14.34 -10.11
CA PHE A 146 -5.23 -13.40 -9.82
C PHE A 146 -5.08 -13.18 -8.30
N MET A 147 -6.18 -12.95 -7.57
CA MET A 147 -6.16 -12.83 -6.11
C MET A 147 -5.59 -14.10 -5.47
N GLN A 148 -6.11 -15.27 -5.82
CA GLN A 148 -5.66 -16.54 -5.24
C GLN A 148 -4.16 -16.76 -5.45
N GLU A 149 -3.67 -16.53 -6.66
CA GLU A 149 -2.27 -16.76 -7.01
C GLU A 149 -1.33 -15.76 -6.34
N THR A 150 -1.70 -14.48 -6.31
CA THR A 150 -0.88 -13.42 -5.72
C THR A 150 -0.90 -13.46 -4.21
N GLN A 151 -2.06 -13.66 -3.58
CA GLN A 151 -2.19 -13.83 -2.14
C GLN A 151 -1.43 -15.07 -1.66
N GLY A 152 -1.58 -16.21 -2.34
CA GLY A 152 -0.85 -17.42 -1.99
C GLY A 152 0.68 -17.26 -2.07
N PHE A 153 1.20 -16.46 -3.00
CA PHE A 153 2.62 -16.10 -3.00
C PHE A 153 3.00 -15.26 -1.78
N MET A 154 2.22 -14.22 -1.47
CA MET A 154 2.48 -13.34 -0.34
C MET A 154 2.42 -14.08 1.01
N ASP A 155 1.48 -15.01 1.18
CA ASP A 155 1.35 -15.85 2.38
C ASP A 155 2.56 -16.75 2.64
N ASN A 156 3.28 -17.11 1.57
CA ASN A 156 4.44 -18.01 1.63
C ASN A 156 5.78 -17.26 1.50
N THR A 157 5.79 -15.94 1.69
CA THR A 157 6.97 -15.10 1.50
C THR A 157 7.26 -14.28 2.75
N ASP A 158 8.26 -14.69 3.54
CA ASP A 158 8.54 -14.13 4.88
C ASP A 158 8.86 -12.63 4.93
N TRP A 159 9.38 -12.05 3.85
CA TRP A 159 9.68 -10.61 3.77
C TRP A 159 8.47 -9.77 3.34
N ILE A 160 7.32 -10.39 3.06
CA ILE A 160 6.05 -9.71 2.85
C ILE A 160 5.30 -9.74 4.18
N GLU A 161 5.31 -8.61 4.88
CA GLU A 161 4.73 -8.55 6.23
C GLU A 161 3.21 -8.36 6.19
N ARG A 162 2.70 -7.59 5.22
CA ARG A 162 1.29 -7.20 5.12
C ARG A 162 0.86 -6.93 3.70
N TYR A 163 -0.43 -7.08 3.47
CA TYR A 163 -1.04 -6.71 2.21
C TYR A 163 -2.52 -6.27 2.44
N ALA A 164 -3.02 -5.27 1.69
CA ALA A 164 -4.46 -4.99 1.57
C ALA A 164 -5.02 -4.97 0.11
N TRP A 165 -6.01 -5.83 -0.19
CA TRP A 165 -6.64 -5.88 -1.52
C TRP A 165 -7.47 -4.63 -1.78
N TYR A 166 -7.34 -4.03 -2.97
CA TYR A 166 -8.12 -2.86 -3.35
C TYR A 166 -9.52 -3.26 -3.81
N GLY A 167 -10.44 -3.40 -2.84
CA GLY A 167 -11.81 -3.81 -3.13
C GLY A 167 -12.85 -3.59 -2.02
N SER A 168 -12.45 -3.17 -0.82
CA SER A 168 -13.39 -2.91 0.30
C SER A 168 -14.08 -1.54 0.15
N LYS A 169 -14.81 -1.37 -0.96
CA LYS A 169 -15.47 -0.13 -1.37
C LYS A 169 -16.75 -0.46 -2.13
N THR A 170 -17.65 0.51 -2.28
CA THR A 170 -18.76 0.39 -3.22
C THR A 170 -18.25 0.55 -4.67
N PRO A 171 -18.94 0.00 -5.68
CA PRO A 171 -18.48 0.09 -7.08
C PRO A 171 -18.20 1.51 -7.59
N ASP A 172 -18.99 2.49 -7.17
CA ASP A 172 -18.82 3.91 -7.49
C ASP A 172 -17.60 4.56 -6.83
N ALA A 173 -17.12 3.97 -5.73
CA ALA A 173 -15.93 4.42 -5.00
C ALA A 173 -14.63 3.71 -5.44
N MET A 174 -14.64 2.98 -6.56
CA MET A 174 -13.46 2.29 -7.07
C MET A 174 -12.47 3.19 -7.81
N HIS A 175 -12.79 4.48 -8.00
CA HIS A 175 -11.88 5.49 -8.57
C HIS A 175 -11.23 5.08 -9.91
N GLY A 176 -11.97 4.40 -10.78
CA GLY A 176 -11.50 3.95 -12.09
C GLY A 176 -10.85 2.56 -12.10
N VAL A 177 -10.72 1.90 -10.94
CA VAL A 177 -10.35 0.48 -10.85
C VAL A 177 -11.54 -0.40 -11.21
N ASN A 178 -11.28 -1.51 -11.88
CA ASN A 178 -12.24 -2.50 -12.32
C ASN A 178 -13.16 -2.93 -11.16
N THR A 179 -14.45 -2.65 -11.29
CA THR A 179 -15.45 -2.86 -10.24
C THR A 179 -15.66 -4.33 -9.87
N LYS A 180 -15.15 -5.26 -10.70
CA LYS A 180 -15.11 -6.69 -10.39
C LYS A 180 -14.16 -7.04 -9.23
N ASN A 181 -13.26 -6.12 -8.84
CA ASN A 181 -12.40 -6.28 -7.66
C ASN A 181 -13.12 -5.96 -6.34
N VAL A 182 -14.37 -5.46 -6.38
CA VAL A 182 -15.15 -5.12 -5.18
C VAL A 182 -15.41 -6.36 -4.32
N MET A 183 -15.22 -6.24 -3.00
CA MET A 183 -15.37 -7.32 -2.01
C MET A 183 -16.69 -7.26 -1.22
N MET A 184 -17.53 -6.26 -1.46
CA MET A 184 -18.82 -6.07 -0.78
C MET A 184 -19.91 -5.72 -1.78
N ASN A 185 -21.14 -6.17 -1.55
CA ASN A 185 -22.27 -5.70 -2.33
C ASN A 185 -22.68 -4.26 -1.94
N SER A 186 -23.65 -3.69 -2.65
CA SER A 186 -24.15 -2.33 -2.41
C SER A 186 -24.77 -2.11 -1.02
N SER A 187 -25.07 -3.19 -0.27
CA SER A 187 -25.57 -3.14 1.10
C SER A 187 -24.45 -3.25 2.15
N GLY A 188 -23.18 -3.26 1.73
CA GLY A 188 -22.03 -3.41 2.62
C GLY A 188 -21.80 -4.83 3.14
N ILE A 189 -22.45 -5.83 2.54
CA ILE A 189 -22.27 -7.24 2.92
C ILE A 189 -21.17 -7.84 2.06
N ILE A 190 -20.25 -8.59 2.68
CA ILE A 190 -19.16 -9.30 2.00
C ILE A 190 -19.71 -10.18 0.87
N ASN A 191 -19.07 -10.15 -0.29
CA ASN A 191 -19.44 -10.98 -1.44
C ASN A 191 -18.48 -12.18 -1.59
N ALA A 192 -18.64 -13.00 -2.63
CA ALA A 192 -17.82 -14.18 -2.84
C ALA A 192 -16.31 -13.90 -2.93
N LEU A 193 -15.91 -12.79 -3.57
CA LEU A 193 -14.50 -12.39 -3.64
C LEU A 193 -13.98 -11.93 -2.27
N GLY A 194 -14.80 -11.19 -1.52
CA GLY A 194 -14.47 -10.82 -0.15
C GLY A 194 -14.38 -12.02 0.79
N THR A 195 -15.23 -13.03 0.63
CA THR A 195 -15.14 -14.31 1.37
C THR A 195 -13.89 -15.10 0.99
N GLN A 196 -13.44 -15.03 -0.26
CA GLN A 196 -12.18 -15.67 -0.69
C GLN A 196 -10.96 -15.01 -0.04
N TYR A 197 -11.01 -13.68 0.17
CA TYR A 197 -9.87 -12.91 0.67
C TYR A 197 -9.58 -13.12 2.17
N ILE A 198 -10.64 -13.34 2.98
CA ILE A 198 -10.57 -13.50 4.44
C ILE A 198 -10.28 -14.95 4.87
#